data_AF-R7ZJE3-F1
#
_entry.id   AF-R7ZJE3-F1
#
_cell.length_a   1.000
_cell.length_b   1.000
_cell.length_c   1.000
_cell.angle_alpha   90.00
_cell.angle_beta   90.00
_cell.angle_gamma   90.00
#
_symmetry.space_group_name_H-M   'P 1'
#
loop_
_entity.id
_entity.type
_entity.pdbx_description
1 polymer ?
#
loop_
_entity_poly.entity_id
_entity_poly.type
_entity_poly.pdbx_seq_one_letter_code
_entity_poly.pdbx_strand_id
1 'polypeptide(L)'
;MQTCHLHTIPYENLDVTLKHSISFAIPDLFHKIIDDKRGGNCFELNILFSWLLRELGFSVTNRYAQFWRNIEADTPSEDVPMHQLLIVTFDGVQYISDVGVGALAPCKPVPLITGHQHREGNELYKIEWSETYGWMFYEQTSHNWRLLYCFTNDANDAQFAPRLSKQANKIAMIRTPRGRHTMLNNEFRIYEGQSLTTYTTHSDKEWLQALKRYFHISLF
;
A
#
# COMPACT_ATOMS: atom_id res chain seq x y z
N MET A 1 -10.94 -11.19 -2.52
CA MET A 1 -10.89 -10.18 -1.43
C MET A 1 -9.90 -9.06 -1.74
N GLN A 2 -8.59 -9.33 -1.82
CA GLN A 2 -7.56 -8.30 -2.06
C GLN A 2 -7.82 -7.45 -3.32
N THR A 3 -8.10 -8.07 -4.47
CA THR A 3 -8.44 -7.33 -5.70
C THR A 3 -9.64 -6.39 -5.52
N CYS A 4 -10.68 -6.83 -4.82
CA CYS A 4 -11.86 -6.00 -4.55
C CYS A 4 -11.51 -4.80 -3.66
N HIS A 5 -10.69 -5.02 -2.62
CA HIS A 5 -10.19 -3.94 -1.77
C HIS A 5 -9.42 -2.91 -2.60
N LEU A 6 -8.41 -3.34 -3.37
CA LEU A 6 -7.56 -2.45 -4.17
C LEU A 6 -8.32 -1.65 -5.25
N HIS A 7 -9.46 -2.18 -5.72
CA HIS A 7 -10.34 -1.50 -6.68
C HIS A 7 -11.34 -0.52 -6.05
N THR A 8 -11.50 -0.55 -4.73
CA THR A 8 -12.59 0.17 -4.04
C THR A 8 -12.05 1.16 -3.01
N ILE A 9 -11.03 0.77 -2.25
CA ILE A 9 -10.49 1.55 -1.14
C ILE A 9 -9.13 2.11 -1.59
N PRO A 10 -8.98 3.44 -1.68
CA PRO A 10 -7.73 4.05 -2.09
C PRO A 10 -6.70 4.01 -0.95
N TYR A 11 -5.43 3.98 -1.32
CA TYR A 11 -4.36 4.45 -0.46
C TYR A 11 -4.39 5.97 -0.42
N GLU A 12 -4.22 6.55 0.76
CA GLU A 12 -4.05 7.99 0.94
C GLU A 12 -3.35 8.34 2.27
N ASN A 13 -2.64 9.46 2.31
CA ASN A 13 -1.95 9.96 3.50
C ASN A 13 -2.48 11.35 3.94
N LEU A 14 -3.73 11.66 3.61
CA LEU A 14 -4.26 13.02 3.76
C LEU A 14 -4.37 13.41 5.22
N ASP A 15 -4.74 12.50 6.12
CA ASP A 15 -4.77 12.80 7.55
C ASP A 15 -3.37 13.14 8.11
N VAL A 16 -2.30 12.48 7.62
CA VAL A 16 -0.92 12.83 7.98
C VAL A 16 -0.60 14.27 7.53
N THR A 17 -0.85 14.56 6.26
CA THR A 17 -0.48 15.86 5.66
C THR A 17 -1.34 17.02 6.15
N LEU A 18 -2.60 16.75 6.52
CA LEU A 18 -3.53 17.70 7.12
C LEU A 18 -3.42 17.76 8.66
N LYS A 19 -2.48 17.02 9.26
CA LYS A 19 -2.22 16.97 10.71
C LYS A 19 -3.42 16.53 11.54
N HIS A 20 -4.27 15.68 10.98
CA HIS A 20 -5.29 14.97 11.73
C HIS A 20 -4.64 13.82 12.52
N SER A 21 -5.20 13.53 13.71
CA SER A 21 -4.79 12.37 14.49
C SER A 21 -5.16 11.08 13.78
N ILE A 22 -4.28 10.09 13.84
CA ILE A 22 -4.52 8.76 13.28
C ILE A 22 -4.77 7.80 14.43
N SER A 23 -5.89 7.08 14.38
CA SER A 23 -6.19 5.97 15.27
C SER A 23 -6.01 4.66 14.53
N PHE A 24 -5.48 3.65 15.22
CA PHE A 24 -5.36 2.27 14.72
C PHE A 24 -6.36 1.32 15.37
N ALA A 25 -7.29 1.84 16.19
CA ALA A 25 -8.36 1.04 16.74
C ALA A 25 -9.34 0.62 15.65
N ILE A 26 -9.77 -0.65 15.65
CA ILE A 26 -10.67 -1.20 14.64
C ILE A 26 -11.95 -0.36 14.46
N PRO A 27 -12.65 0.09 15.52
CA PRO A 27 -13.85 0.92 15.35
C PRO A 27 -13.58 2.22 14.59
N ASP A 28 -12.47 2.90 14.90
CA ASP A 28 -12.12 4.17 14.26
C ASP A 28 -11.71 3.96 12.80
N LEU A 29 -10.94 2.90 12.53
CA LEU A 29 -10.57 2.52 11.17
C LEU A 29 -11.80 2.14 10.33
N PHE A 30 -12.73 1.40 10.90
CA PHE A 30 -13.98 1.03 10.23
C PHE A 30 -14.80 2.27 9.90
N HIS A 31 -15.01 3.16 10.88
CA HIS A 31 -15.75 4.40 10.66
C HIS A 31 -15.12 5.24 9.54
N LYS A 32 -13.80 5.48 9.60
CA LYS A 32 -13.10 6.25 8.58
C LYS A 32 -13.18 5.61 7.19
N ILE A 33 -12.77 4.34 7.07
CA ILE A 33 -12.55 3.72 5.76
C ILE A 33 -13.89 3.26 5.14
N ILE A 34 -14.80 2.73 5.96
CA ILE A 34 -16.05 2.12 5.49
C ILE A 34 -17.20 3.13 5.52
N ASP A 35 -17.47 3.74 6.68
CA ASP A 35 -18.64 4.62 6.84
C ASP A 35 -18.41 5.97 6.12
N ASP A 36 -17.26 6.60 6.34
CA ASP A 36 -16.88 7.88 5.71
C ASP A 36 -16.33 7.72 4.28
N LYS A 37 -16.17 6.47 3.80
CA LYS A 37 -15.64 6.13 2.46
C LYS A 37 -14.30 6.80 2.16
N ARG A 38 -13.42 6.85 3.15
CA ARG A 38 -12.04 7.33 2.99
C ARG A 38 -11.10 6.18 2.60
N GLY A 39 -9.88 6.55 2.25
CA GLY A 39 -8.76 5.61 2.20
C GLY A 39 -8.01 5.58 3.53
N GLY A 40 -6.78 5.06 3.47
CA GLY A 40 -5.84 5.14 4.58
C GLY A 40 -4.41 4.88 4.14
N ASN A 41 -3.48 5.09 5.06
CA ASN A 41 -2.09 4.69 4.85
C ASN A 41 -1.93 3.16 5.01
N CYS A 42 -0.72 2.65 4.77
CA CYS A 42 -0.48 1.21 4.77
C CYS A 42 -0.81 0.50 6.09
N PHE A 43 -0.66 1.17 7.23
CA PHE A 43 -1.03 0.61 8.53
C PHE A 43 -2.54 0.53 8.67
N GLU A 44 -3.25 1.62 8.42
CA GLU A 44 -4.72 1.69 8.50
C GLU A 44 -5.37 0.62 7.62
N LEU A 45 -4.93 0.53 6.36
CA LEU A 45 -5.47 -0.42 5.39
C LEU A 45 -5.17 -1.88 5.77
N ASN A 46 -3.91 -2.21 6.07
CA ASN A 46 -3.55 -3.60 6.39
C ASN A 46 -4.02 -4.03 7.79
N ILE A 47 -4.19 -3.13 8.76
CA ILE A 47 -4.82 -3.47 10.06
C ILE A 47 -6.28 -3.82 9.86
N LEU A 48 -7.06 -2.98 9.17
CA LEU A 48 -8.47 -3.26 8.95
C LEU A 48 -8.67 -4.52 8.08
N PHE A 49 -7.82 -4.71 7.08
CA PHE A 49 -7.86 -5.89 6.23
C PHE A 49 -7.46 -7.16 6.98
N SER A 50 -6.49 -7.11 7.89
CA SER A 50 -6.14 -8.27 8.71
C SER A 50 -7.23 -8.64 9.70
N TRP A 51 -7.93 -7.66 10.26
CA TRP A 51 -9.13 -7.90 11.06
C TRP A 51 -10.21 -8.62 10.24
N LEU A 52 -10.57 -8.12 9.06
CA LEU A 52 -11.53 -8.78 8.17
C LEU A 52 -11.13 -10.23 7.86
N LEU A 53 -9.87 -10.47 7.48
CA LEU A 53 -9.41 -11.82 7.15
C LEU A 53 -9.46 -12.78 8.34
N ARG A 54 -9.15 -12.29 9.56
CA ARG A 54 -9.27 -13.10 10.78
C ARG A 54 -10.73 -13.44 11.10
N GLU A 55 -11.64 -12.49 10.97
CA GLU A 55 -13.09 -12.74 11.13
C GLU A 55 -13.62 -13.77 10.12
N LEU A 56 -13.00 -13.86 8.95
CA LEU A 56 -13.29 -14.88 7.94
C LEU A 56 -12.58 -16.22 8.17
N GLY A 57 -11.83 -16.36 9.27
CA GLY A 57 -11.18 -17.61 9.68
C GLY A 57 -9.78 -17.85 9.11
N PHE A 58 -9.16 -16.87 8.46
CA PHE A 58 -7.79 -17.00 7.98
C PHE A 58 -6.77 -16.85 9.12
N SER A 59 -5.68 -17.61 9.06
CA SER A 59 -4.51 -17.39 9.91
C SER A 59 -3.68 -16.24 9.32
N VAL A 60 -3.67 -15.10 10.01
CA VAL A 60 -3.04 -13.86 9.53
C VAL A 60 -2.04 -13.32 10.55
N THR A 61 -0.84 -13.06 10.08
CA THR A 61 0.22 -12.41 10.85
C THR A 61 0.57 -11.06 10.23
N ASN A 62 0.45 -9.98 11.01
CA ASN A 62 0.92 -8.67 10.59
C ASN A 62 2.47 -8.69 10.59
N ARG A 63 3.08 -8.05 9.59
CA ARG A 63 4.54 -7.89 9.48
C ARG A 63 4.88 -6.44 9.18
N TYR A 64 6.04 -6.02 9.69
CA TYR A 64 6.63 -4.73 9.41
C TYR A 64 7.78 -4.90 8.42
N ALA A 65 7.88 -3.97 7.48
CA ALA A 65 8.88 -3.96 6.43
C ALA A 65 9.50 -2.56 6.29
N GLN A 66 10.75 -2.53 5.83
CA GLN A 66 11.36 -1.31 5.34
C GLN A 66 10.95 -1.09 3.89
N PHE A 67 10.36 0.05 3.57
CA PHE A 67 9.86 0.38 2.23
C PHE A 67 10.93 1.13 1.42
N TRP A 68 11.63 0.39 0.57
CA TRP A 68 12.80 0.83 -0.19
C TRP A 68 12.49 1.41 -1.57
N ARG A 69 11.20 1.45 -1.94
CA ARG A 69 10.82 1.95 -3.26
C ARG A 69 11.16 3.44 -3.41
N ASN A 70 12.00 3.76 -4.40
CA ASN A 70 12.50 5.12 -4.67
C ASN A 70 13.27 5.73 -3.48
N ILE A 71 13.92 4.88 -2.69
CA ILE A 71 14.86 5.29 -1.65
C ILE A 71 16.27 5.22 -2.23
N GLU A 72 17.07 6.24 -1.98
CA GLU A 72 18.48 6.27 -2.39
C GLU A 72 19.27 5.19 -1.65
N ALA A 73 20.21 4.54 -2.34
CA ALA A 73 20.90 3.36 -1.83
C ALA A 73 21.74 3.61 -0.56
N ASP A 74 22.14 4.86 -0.32
CA ASP A 74 22.91 5.31 0.83
C ASP A 74 22.03 5.82 1.99
N THR A 75 20.71 5.76 1.86
CA THR A 75 19.77 6.15 2.93
C THR A 75 20.00 5.28 4.18
N PRO A 76 20.26 5.88 5.35
CA PRO A 76 20.36 5.13 6.60
C PRO A 76 19.08 4.34 6.89
N SER A 77 19.23 3.12 7.41
CA SER A 77 18.09 2.22 7.67
C SER A 77 17.02 2.84 8.60
N GLU A 78 17.45 3.75 9.47
CA GLU A 78 16.63 4.53 10.38
C GLU A 78 15.86 5.69 9.75
N ASP A 79 16.10 5.99 8.48
CA ASP A 79 15.35 6.97 7.70
C ASP A 79 14.47 6.30 6.64
N VAL A 80 14.63 5.00 6.42
CA VAL A 80 13.74 4.23 5.53
C VAL A 80 12.33 4.19 6.11
N PRO A 81 11.29 4.53 5.32
CA PRO A 81 9.90 4.48 5.78
C PRO A 81 9.50 3.05 6.18
N MET A 82 8.71 2.97 7.24
CA MET A 82 8.12 1.70 7.66
C MET A 82 6.84 1.44 6.86
N HIS A 83 6.62 0.16 6.56
CA HIS A 83 5.44 -0.37 5.91
C HIS A 83 4.90 -1.55 6.70
N GLN A 84 3.59 -1.77 6.66
CA GLN A 84 2.98 -2.97 7.21
C GLN A 84 2.41 -3.79 6.07
N LEU A 85 2.59 -5.11 6.11
CA LEU A 85 1.96 -6.08 5.21
C LEU A 85 1.43 -7.27 6.02
N LEU A 86 0.74 -8.20 5.35
CA LEU A 86 0.18 -9.39 5.97
C LEU A 86 0.82 -10.67 5.41
N ILE A 87 1.10 -11.61 6.29
CA ILE A 87 1.38 -13.00 5.94
C ILE A 87 0.13 -13.82 6.26
N VAL A 88 -0.49 -14.37 5.22
CA VAL A 88 -1.71 -15.18 5.32
C VAL A 88 -1.33 -16.63 5.05
N THR A 89 -1.72 -17.53 5.94
CA THR A 89 -1.52 -18.98 5.73
C THR A 89 -2.81 -19.60 5.21
N PHE A 90 -2.72 -20.29 4.07
CA PHE A 90 -3.82 -21.00 3.43
C PHE A 90 -3.30 -22.31 2.83
N ASP A 91 -3.98 -23.43 3.13
CA ASP A 91 -3.56 -24.78 2.71
C ASP A 91 -2.08 -25.11 2.99
N GLY A 92 -1.57 -24.67 4.14
CA GLY A 92 -0.18 -24.88 4.56
C GLY A 92 0.87 -24.01 3.84
N VAL A 93 0.44 -23.13 2.94
CA VAL A 93 1.31 -22.20 2.21
C VAL A 93 1.14 -20.79 2.78
N GLN A 94 2.25 -20.09 2.93
CA GLN A 94 2.26 -18.67 3.34
C GLN A 94 2.22 -17.77 2.11
N TYR A 95 1.43 -16.71 2.20
CA TYR A 95 1.27 -15.71 1.15
C TYR A 95 1.50 -14.31 1.71
N ILE A 96 2.21 -13.49 0.96
CA ILE A 96 2.19 -12.04 1.11
C ILE A 96 0.83 -11.55 0.61
N SER A 97 0.06 -10.92 1.49
CA SER A 97 -1.17 -10.21 1.16
C SER A 97 -1.01 -8.76 1.61
N ASP A 98 -1.21 -7.82 0.68
CA ASP A 98 -0.90 -6.42 0.95
C ASP A 98 -1.83 -5.50 0.17
N VAL A 99 -2.63 -4.72 0.90
CA VAL A 99 -3.52 -3.69 0.35
C VAL A 99 -3.00 -2.27 0.60
N GLY A 100 -1.84 -2.13 1.25
CA GLY A 100 -1.30 -0.88 1.76
C GLY A 100 -0.22 -0.22 0.91
N VAL A 101 0.34 -0.90 -0.10
CA VAL A 101 1.32 -0.28 -1.03
C VAL A 101 0.65 0.72 -1.99
N GLY A 102 -0.67 0.59 -2.18
CA GLY A 102 -1.46 1.39 -3.12
C GLY A 102 -1.50 0.77 -4.52
N ALA A 103 -1.56 1.61 -5.55
CA ALA A 103 -1.87 1.17 -6.92
C ALA A 103 -0.75 0.36 -7.63
N LEU A 104 0.34 0.07 -6.92
CA LEU A 104 1.49 -0.68 -7.39
C LEU A 104 1.58 -2.08 -6.75
N ALA A 105 0.69 -2.36 -5.80
CA ALA A 105 0.59 -3.68 -5.18
C ALA A 105 0.13 -4.72 -6.21
N PRO A 106 0.62 -5.97 -6.11
CA PRO A 106 -0.06 -7.11 -6.72
C PRO A 106 -1.54 -7.12 -6.29
N CYS A 107 -2.44 -7.39 -7.22
CA CYS A 107 -3.87 -7.54 -6.96
C CYS A 107 -4.21 -8.84 -6.23
N LYS A 108 -3.32 -9.82 -6.25
CA LYS A 108 -3.51 -11.14 -5.64
C LYS A 108 -2.41 -11.43 -4.62
N PRO A 109 -2.70 -12.26 -3.60
CA PRO A 109 -1.68 -12.73 -2.68
C PRO A 109 -0.55 -13.44 -3.42
N VAL A 110 0.69 -13.18 -3.01
CA VAL A 110 1.89 -13.74 -3.62
C VAL A 110 2.47 -14.84 -2.71
N PRO A 111 2.68 -16.08 -3.20
CA PRO A 111 3.30 -17.12 -2.40
C PRO A 111 4.65 -16.70 -1.85
N LEU A 112 4.87 -16.87 -0.55
CA LEU A 112 6.14 -16.55 0.13
C LEU A 112 7.16 -17.66 -0.13
N ILE A 113 7.68 -17.71 -1.35
CA ILE A 113 8.62 -18.72 -1.83
C ILE A 113 9.80 -18.01 -2.48
N THR A 114 11.02 -18.33 -2.05
CA THR A 114 12.23 -17.74 -2.63
C THR A 114 12.38 -18.09 -4.11
N GLY A 115 12.78 -17.11 -4.93
CA GLY A 115 12.88 -17.23 -6.37
C GLY A 115 11.54 -17.20 -7.12
N HIS A 116 10.41 -17.15 -6.42
CA HIS A 116 9.09 -17.09 -7.05
C HIS A 116 8.93 -15.80 -7.85
N GLN A 117 8.48 -15.94 -9.09
CA GLN A 117 8.06 -14.82 -9.93
C GLN A 117 6.54 -14.83 -10.08
N HIS A 118 5.92 -13.70 -9.77
CA HIS A 118 4.47 -13.53 -9.78
C HIS A 118 4.07 -12.54 -10.87
N ARG A 119 3.32 -13.00 -11.87
CA ARG A 119 2.91 -12.19 -13.02
C ARG A 119 1.44 -11.81 -12.92
N GLU A 120 1.16 -10.52 -13.11
CA GLU A 120 -0.19 -9.98 -13.23
C GLU A 120 -0.31 -9.06 -14.44
N GLY A 121 -0.82 -9.61 -15.54
CA GLY A 121 -0.79 -8.91 -16.83
C GLY A 121 0.64 -8.59 -17.24
N ASN A 122 0.94 -7.30 -17.38
CA ASN A 122 2.27 -6.81 -17.76
C ASN A 122 3.20 -6.57 -16.56
N GLU A 123 2.67 -6.64 -15.33
CA GLU A 123 3.47 -6.49 -14.12
C GLU A 123 4.08 -7.83 -13.72
N LEU A 124 5.32 -7.77 -13.23
CA LEU A 124 6.04 -8.92 -12.74
C LEU A 124 6.69 -8.57 -11.41
N TYR A 125 6.55 -9.47 -10.45
CA TYR A 125 7.11 -9.35 -9.12
C TYR A 125 8.01 -10.53 -8.84
N LYS A 126 8.96 -10.37 -7.93
CA LYS A 126 9.90 -11.42 -7.53
C LYS A 126 10.10 -11.40 -6.02
N ILE A 127 10.15 -12.58 -5.42
CA ILE A 127 10.51 -12.76 -4.01
C ILE A 127 11.89 -13.43 -3.94
N GLU A 128 12.77 -12.89 -3.12
CA GLU A 128 14.07 -13.50 -2.80
C GLU A 128 14.29 -13.52 -1.30
N TRP A 129 15.19 -14.39 -0.85
CA TRP A 129 15.65 -14.43 0.54
C TRP A 129 17.07 -13.88 0.64
N SER A 130 17.31 -13.07 1.67
CA SER A 130 18.61 -12.53 2.06
C SER A 130 18.87 -12.86 3.53
N GLU A 131 20.06 -13.38 3.83
CA GLU A 131 20.50 -13.60 5.21
C GLU A 131 20.58 -12.29 6.02
N THR A 132 20.85 -11.16 5.35
CA THR A 132 20.97 -9.85 5.99
C THR A 132 19.62 -9.15 6.15
N TYR A 133 18.77 -9.22 5.12
CA TYR A 133 17.55 -8.39 5.04
C TYR A 133 16.24 -9.18 5.13
N GLY A 134 16.32 -10.51 5.21
CA GLY A 134 15.16 -11.41 5.20
C GLY A 134 14.51 -11.54 3.83
N TRP A 135 13.19 -11.57 3.80
CA TRP A 135 12.40 -11.60 2.57
C TRP A 135 12.50 -10.26 1.84
N MET A 136 12.83 -10.31 0.55
CA MET A 136 12.96 -9.17 -0.33
C MET A 136 11.91 -9.25 -1.43
N PHE A 137 11.08 -8.21 -1.55
CA PHE A 137 10.01 -8.17 -2.54
C PHE A 137 10.30 -7.12 -3.61
N TYR A 138 10.35 -7.55 -4.87
CA TYR A 138 10.74 -6.71 -6.00
C TYR A 138 9.60 -6.53 -7.00
N GLU A 139 9.58 -5.38 -7.66
CA GLU A 139 8.82 -5.15 -8.89
C GLU A 139 9.78 -5.07 -10.10
N GLN A 140 9.30 -5.52 -11.26
CA GLN A 140 10.00 -5.33 -12.52
C GLN A 140 9.74 -3.92 -13.06
N THR A 141 10.81 -3.20 -13.34
CA THR A 141 10.79 -1.98 -14.18
C THR A 141 11.21 -2.33 -15.60
N SER A 142 11.18 -1.37 -16.54
CA SER A 142 11.47 -1.63 -17.96
C SER A 142 12.77 -2.39 -18.23
N HIS A 143 13.78 -2.26 -17.36
CA HIS A 143 15.08 -2.89 -17.56
C HIS A 143 15.67 -3.56 -16.32
N ASN A 144 15.13 -3.32 -15.12
CA ASN A 144 15.73 -3.75 -13.85
C ASN A 144 14.69 -4.24 -12.83
N TRP A 145 15.14 -5.00 -11.84
CA TRP A 145 14.37 -5.26 -10.62
C TRP A 145 14.55 -4.09 -9.65
N ARG A 146 13.44 -3.57 -9.12
CA ARG A 146 13.44 -2.54 -8.08
C ARG A 146 12.89 -3.14 -6.79
N LEU A 147 13.61 -2.98 -5.70
CA LEU A 147 13.16 -3.40 -4.38
C LEU A 147 11.97 -2.54 -3.96
N LEU A 148 10.85 -3.18 -3.60
CA LEU A 148 9.70 -2.52 -2.99
C LEU A 148 9.91 -2.40 -1.49
N TYR A 149 10.10 -3.54 -0.84
CA TYR A 149 10.34 -3.61 0.60
C TYR A 149 11.03 -4.92 1.00
N CYS A 150 11.59 -4.93 2.21
CA CYS A 150 12.13 -6.13 2.84
C CYS A 150 11.67 -6.28 4.30
N PHE A 151 11.54 -7.52 4.76
CA PHE A 151 11.10 -7.85 6.12
C PHE A 151 11.65 -9.20 6.60
N THR A 152 11.78 -9.36 7.92
CA THR A 152 12.19 -10.62 8.54
C THR A 152 10.99 -11.36 9.14
N ASN A 153 11.18 -12.62 9.52
CA ASN A 153 10.14 -13.42 10.17
C ASN A 153 9.83 -12.93 11.60
N ASP A 154 10.81 -12.30 12.27
CA ASP A 154 10.80 -11.98 13.70
C ASP A 154 10.48 -10.51 14.00
N ALA A 155 10.12 -9.72 12.98
CA ALA A 155 9.81 -8.29 13.15
C ALA A 155 8.54 -8.09 14.00
N ASN A 156 8.72 -8.08 15.33
CA ASN A 156 7.69 -7.81 16.33
C ASN A 156 7.32 -6.31 16.35
N ASP A 157 6.03 -6.05 16.60
CA ASP A 157 5.39 -4.72 16.70
C ASP A 157 6.16 -3.70 17.55
N ALA A 158 6.86 -4.16 18.60
CA ALA A 158 7.54 -3.29 19.57
C ALA A 158 8.82 -2.61 19.04
N GLN A 159 9.50 -3.17 18.04
CA GLN A 159 10.75 -2.57 17.50
C GLN A 159 10.48 -1.57 16.37
N PHE A 160 9.25 -1.51 15.85
CA PHE A 160 8.93 -0.88 14.57
C PHE A 160 7.77 0.12 14.70
N ALA A 161 7.84 0.99 15.71
CA ALA A 161 6.91 2.11 15.86
C ALA A 161 6.77 2.87 14.53
N PRO A 162 5.54 3.07 14.00
CA PRO A 162 5.33 3.65 12.68
C PRO A 162 5.96 5.05 12.55
N ARG A 163 6.90 5.22 11.61
CA ARG A 163 7.47 6.53 11.25
C ARG A 163 6.56 7.29 10.28
N LEU A 164 5.31 7.52 10.68
CA LEU A 164 4.30 8.15 9.83
C LEU A 164 4.50 9.67 9.65
N SER A 165 5.23 10.32 10.55
CA SER A 165 5.20 11.78 10.72
C SER A 165 6.03 12.60 9.71
N LYS A 166 6.79 11.98 8.79
CA LYS A 166 7.69 12.71 7.88
C LYS A 166 7.15 12.93 6.45
N GLN A 167 5.92 12.53 6.14
CA GLN A 167 5.39 12.65 4.78
C GLN A 167 4.87 14.07 4.48
N ALA A 168 5.64 14.85 3.71
CA ALA A 168 5.29 16.23 3.35
C ALA A 168 4.32 16.35 2.16
N ASN A 169 4.33 15.38 1.25
CA ASN A 169 3.50 15.41 0.04
C ASN A 169 2.15 14.73 0.27
N LYS A 170 1.09 15.32 -0.29
CA LYS A 170 -0.24 14.68 -0.36
C LYS A 170 -0.18 13.59 -1.43
N ILE A 171 -0.57 12.37 -1.08
CA ILE A 171 -0.52 11.20 -1.95
C ILE A 171 -1.87 10.50 -1.87
N ALA A 172 -2.41 10.13 -3.02
CA ALA A 172 -3.53 9.19 -3.13
C ALA A 172 -3.28 8.24 -4.31
N MET A 173 -3.63 6.97 -4.14
CA MET A 173 -3.46 5.95 -5.16
C MET A 173 -4.62 4.98 -5.13
N ILE A 174 -5.19 4.63 -6.28
CA ILE A 174 -6.19 3.57 -6.37
C ILE A 174 -5.94 2.74 -7.63
N ARG A 175 -6.16 1.43 -7.52
CA ARG A 175 -6.12 0.55 -8.67
C ARG A 175 -7.49 0.49 -9.31
N THR A 176 -7.58 0.42 -10.63
CA THR A 176 -8.86 0.26 -11.32
C THR A 176 -8.84 -1.05 -12.11
N PRO A 177 -10.00 -1.60 -12.50
CA PRO A 177 -10.03 -2.78 -13.37
C PRO A 177 -9.29 -2.62 -14.70
N ARG A 178 -8.99 -1.38 -15.11
CA ARG A 178 -8.37 -1.04 -16.40
C ARG A 178 -7.00 -0.36 -16.25
N GLY A 179 -6.54 -0.11 -15.03
CA GLY A 179 -5.28 0.56 -14.76
C GLY A 179 -5.15 1.06 -13.34
N ARG A 180 -4.83 2.35 -13.18
CA ARG A 180 -4.63 2.97 -11.86
C ARG A 180 -4.72 4.49 -11.93
N HIS A 181 -5.05 5.11 -10.81
CA HIS A 181 -4.91 6.54 -10.63
C HIS A 181 -3.88 6.83 -9.53
N THR A 182 -3.11 7.89 -9.72
CA THR A 182 -2.16 8.39 -8.71
C THR A 182 -2.28 9.89 -8.62
N MET A 183 -2.22 10.42 -7.40
CA MET A 183 -2.19 11.84 -7.12
C MET A 183 -0.93 12.14 -6.31
N LEU A 184 -0.20 13.18 -6.73
CA LEU A 184 0.89 13.77 -5.97
C LEU A 184 0.62 15.28 -5.85
N ASN A 185 0.37 15.74 -4.63
CA ASN A 185 -0.05 17.11 -4.33
C ASN A 185 -1.26 17.52 -5.17
N ASN A 186 -1.07 18.37 -6.17
CA ASN A 186 -2.10 18.88 -7.06
C ASN A 186 -2.11 18.22 -8.45
N GLU A 187 -1.18 17.29 -8.72
CA GLU A 187 -1.09 16.59 -10.00
C GLU A 187 -1.77 15.21 -9.90
N PHE A 188 -2.72 14.97 -10.80
CA PHE A 188 -3.47 13.74 -10.95
C PHE A 188 -3.04 13.05 -12.23
N ARG A 189 -2.69 11.76 -12.15
CA ARG A 189 -2.35 10.92 -13.29
C ARG A 189 -3.30 9.74 -13.35
N ILE A 190 -4.03 9.64 -14.46
CA ILE A 190 -5.07 8.64 -14.71
C ILE A 190 -4.54 7.70 -15.79
N TYR A 191 -4.21 6.47 -15.40
CA TYR A 191 -3.73 5.41 -16.27
C TYR A 191 -4.90 4.46 -16.56
N GLU A 192 -5.38 4.43 -17.80
CA GLU A 192 -6.51 3.60 -18.22
C GLU A 192 -6.16 2.92 -19.56
N GLY A 193 -5.96 1.61 -19.53
CA GLY A 193 -5.43 0.86 -20.67
C GLY A 193 -4.03 1.35 -21.06
N GLN A 194 -3.91 1.85 -22.30
CA GLN A 194 -2.66 2.44 -22.81
C GLN A 194 -2.62 3.97 -22.68
N SER A 195 -3.70 4.58 -22.19
CA SER A 195 -3.81 6.03 -22.08
C SER A 195 -3.33 6.53 -20.72
N LEU A 196 -2.59 7.62 -20.74
CA LEU A 196 -2.27 8.43 -19.57
C LEU A 196 -2.88 9.82 -19.77
N THR A 197 -3.74 10.23 -18.85
CA THR A 197 -4.20 11.61 -18.74
C THR A 197 -3.63 12.23 -17.48
N THR A 198 -2.95 13.37 -17.64
CA THR A 198 -2.45 14.17 -16.52
C THR A 198 -3.31 15.43 -16.39
N TYR A 199 -3.69 15.76 -15.17
CA TYR A 199 -4.47 16.94 -14.85
C TYR A 199 -3.90 17.59 -13.58
N THR A 200 -3.75 18.91 -13.59
CA THR A 200 -3.25 19.68 -12.45
C THR A 200 -4.36 20.59 -11.94
N THR A 201 -4.65 20.51 -10.64
CA THR A 201 -5.65 21.36 -9.99
C THR A 201 -5.03 22.68 -9.55
N HIS A 202 -5.78 23.78 -9.66
CA HIS A 202 -5.34 25.13 -9.31
C HIS A 202 -6.11 25.75 -8.13
N SER A 203 -7.07 25.01 -7.56
CA SER A 203 -7.80 25.41 -6.36
C SER A 203 -8.19 24.20 -5.50
N ASP A 204 -8.46 24.43 -4.21
CA ASP A 204 -8.92 23.39 -3.29
C ASP A 204 -10.24 22.77 -3.75
N LYS A 205 -11.14 23.57 -4.34
CA LYS A 205 -12.41 23.08 -4.88
C LYS A 205 -12.19 22.08 -6.02
N GLU A 206 -11.31 22.40 -6.96
CA GLU A 206 -10.94 21.47 -8.03
C GLU A 206 -10.28 20.20 -7.48
N TRP A 207 -9.41 20.36 -6.49
CA TRP A 207 -8.71 19.26 -5.84
C TRP A 207 -9.67 18.28 -5.14
N LEU A 208 -10.62 18.80 -4.36
CA LEU A 208 -11.66 18.00 -3.71
C LEU A 208 -12.57 17.29 -4.73
N GLN A 209 -12.94 17.97 -5.82
CA GLN A 209 -13.73 17.37 -6.89
C GLN A 209 -12.97 16.25 -7.61
N ALA A 210 -11.67 16.45 -7.88
CA ALA A 210 -10.82 15.45 -8.50
C ALA A 210 -10.62 14.23 -7.59
N LEU A 211 -10.39 14.44 -6.28
CA LEU A 211 -10.35 13.36 -5.28
C LEU A 211 -11.61 12.51 -5.30
N LYS A 212 -12.78 13.15 -5.20
CA LYS A 212 -14.07 12.45 -5.19
C LYS A 212 -14.31 11.70 -6.49
N ARG A 213 -13.96 12.30 -7.64
CA ARG A 213 -14.16 11.71 -8.96
C ARG A 213 -13.27 10.50 -9.22
N TYR A 214 -11.97 10.62 -8.92
CA TYR A 214 -10.97 9.63 -9.36
C TYR A 214 -10.55 8.64 -8.27
N PHE A 215 -10.74 8.99 -7.00
CA PHE A 215 -10.36 8.13 -5.86
C PHE A 215 -11.54 7.79 -4.95
N HIS A 216 -12.73 8.35 -5.21
CA HIS A 216 -13.92 8.20 -4.37
C HIS A 216 -13.77 8.77 -2.96
N ILE A 217 -12.73 9.58 -2.71
CA ILE A 217 -12.46 10.22 -1.42
C ILE A 217 -13.31 11.48 -1.31
N SER A 218 -14.11 11.58 -0.25
CA SER A 218 -14.76 12.82 0.15
C SER A 218 -14.14 13.32 1.46
N LEU A 219 -13.73 14.59 1.47
CA LEU A 219 -13.31 15.27 2.69
C LEU A 219 -14.39 16.29 3.03
N PHE A 220 -14.99 16.15 4.22
CA PHE A 220 -16.08 16.95 4.76
C PHE A 220 -17.44 16.81 4.04
#